data_AF-A0A958FLG3-F1
#
_entry.id   AF-A0A958FLG3-F1
#
_cell.length_a   1.000
_cell.length_b   1.000
_cell.length_c   1.000
_cell.angle_alpha   90.00
_cell.angle_beta   90.00
_cell.angle_gamma   90.00
#
_symmetry.space_group_name_H-M   'P 1'
#
loop_
_entity.id
_entity.type
_entity.pdbx_description
1 polymer ?
#
loop_
_entity_poly.entity_id
_entity_poly.type
_entity_poly.pdbx_seq_one_letter_code
_entity_poly.pdbx_strand_id
1 'polypeptide(L)' 'EVLASIEQRDRADLTRTHGPLKQAPDAIVIDTTALTIAEQVEKIYRLARDIIERKD' A
#
# COMPACT_ATOMS: atom_id res chain seq x y z
N GLU A 1 22.73 7.14 -5.40
CA GLU A 1 22.54 5.74 -5.84
C GLU A 1 21.25 5.12 -5.31
N VAL A 2 20.96 5.19 -4.01
CA VAL A 2 19.73 4.61 -3.40
C VAL A 2 18.44 5.12 -4.06
N LEU A 3 18.27 6.43 -4.22
CA LEU A 3 17.05 7.00 -4.82
C LEU A 3 16.82 6.50 -6.25
N ALA A 4 17.83 6.58 -7.11
CA ALA A 4 17.75 6.11 -8.50
C ALA A 4 17.44 4.61 -8.58
N SER A 5 17.97 3.81 -7.66
CA SER A 5 17.64 2.38 -7.57
C SER A 5 16.19 2.13 -7.19
N ILE A 6 15.63 2.92 -6.27
CA ILE A 6 14.21 2.84 -5.89
C ILE A 6 13.32 3.25 -7.07
N GLU A 7 13.60 4.38 -7.72
CA GLU A 7 12.82 4.85 -8.87
C GLU A 7 12.83 3.84 -10.03
N GLN A 8 13.98 3.21 -10.28
CA GLN A 8 14.08 2.17 -11.31
C GLN A 8 13.22 0.96 -10.96
N ARG A 9 13.22 0.51 -9.70
CA ARG A 9 12.41 -0.61 -9.23
C ARG A 9 10.92 -0.28 -9.34
N ASP A 10 10.51 0.88 -8.85
CA ASP A 10 9.11 1.29 -8.86
C ASP A 10 8.57 1.35 -10.29
N ARG A 11 9.35 1.90 -11.24
CA ARG A 11 9.00 1.87 -12.67
C ARG A 11 8.88 0.44 -13.20
N ALA A 12 9.83 -0.44 -12.89
CA ALA A 12 9.81 -1.82 -13.36
C ALA A 12 8.59 -2.59 -12.82
N ASP A 13 8.24 -2.40 -11.55
CA ASP A 13 7.09 -3.04 -10.90
C ASP A 13 5.76 -2.56 -11.48
N LEU A 14 5.64 -1.26 -11.83
CA LEU A 14 4.46 -0.70 -12.48
C LEU A 14 4.28 -1.21 -13.93
N THR A 15 5.37 -1.44 -14.67
CA THR A 15 5.30 -1.75 -16.11
C THR A 15 5.45 -3.22 -16.49
N ARG A 16 5.70 -4.12 -15.52
CA ARG A 16 5.92 -5.55 -15.84
C ARG A 16 4.70 -6.18 -16.52
N THR A 17 4.94 -7.01 -17.53
CA THR A 17 3.88 -7.68 -18.31
C THR A 17 3.02 -8.61 -17.46
N HIS A 18 3.65 -9.31 -16.50
CA HIS A 18 2.97 -10.27 -15.63
C HIS A 18 2.90 -9.75 -14.20
N GLY A 19 1.68 -9.70 -13.66
CA GLY A 19 1.40 -9.23 -12.30
C GLY A 19 1.76 -7.77 -11.99
N PRO A 20 1.60 -6.79 -12.90
CA PRO A 20 2.02 -5.40 -12.64
C PRO A 20 1.50 -4.85 -11.30
N LEU A 21 2.31 -4.04 -10.63
CA LEU A 21 1.88 -3.34 -9.42
C LEU A 21 0.74 -2.39 -9.78
N LYS A 22 -0.47 -2.71 -9.36
CA LYS A 22 -1.69 -1.94 -9.60
C LYS A 22 -2.56 -1.97 -8.37
N GLN A 23 -3.20 -0.85 -8.08
CA GLN A 23 -4.22 -0.78 -7.05
C GLN A 23 -5.46 -1.58 -7.48
N ALA A 24 -6.01 -2.41 -6.59
CA ALA A 24 -7.28 -3.08 -6.83
C ALA A 24 -8.45 -2.08 -6.71
N PRO A 25 -9.61 -2.32 -7.37
CA PRO A 25 -10.73 -1.37 -7.36
C PRO A 25 -11.27 -1.04 -5.95
N ASP A 26 -11.18 -1.98 -5.02
CA ASP A 26 -11.63 -1.86 -3.63
C ASP A 26 -10.49 -1.57 -2.64
N ALA A 27 -9.26 -1.44 -3.12
CA ALA A 27 -8.11 -1.20 -2.24
C ALA A 27 -8.13 0.23 -1.70
N ILE A 28 -7.91 0.35 -0.39
CA ILE A 28 -7.79 1.63 0.32
C ILE A 28 -6.32 2.05 0.34
N VAL A 29 -5.99 3.23 -0.22
CA VAL A 29 -4.62 3.78 -0.16
C VAL A 29 -4.33 4.30 1.24
N ILE A 30 -3.20 3.90 1.80
CA ILE A 30 -2.69 4.43 3.07
C ILE A 30 -1.33 5.05 2.79
N ASP A 31 -1.29 6.38 2.72
CA ASP A 31 -0.03 7.12 2.73
C ASP A 31 0.56 7.08 4.15
N THR A 32 1.83 6.69 4.23
CA THR A 32 2.58 6.47 5.47
C THR A 32 3.76 7.42 5.62
N THR A 33 3.92 8.37 4.69
CA THR A 33 5.07 9.30 4.62
C THR A 33 5.31 10.04 5.94
N ALA A 34 4.24 10.38 6.65
CA ALA A 34 4.28 11.13 7.92
C ALA A 34 3.83 10.31 9.14
N LEU A 35 3.71 8.98 9.03
CA LEU A 35 3.26 8.13 10.11
C LEU A 35 4.43 7.41 10.77
N THR A 36 4.39 7.29 12.09
CA THR A 36 5.16 6.29 12.80
C THR A 36 4.64 4.89 12.50
N ILE A 37 5.46 3.86 12.74
CA ILE A 37 5.04 2.46 12.58
C ILE A 37 3.82 2.14 13.45
N ALA A 38 3.76 2.65 14.68
CA ALA A 38 2.63 2.42 15.57
C ALA A 38 1.32 3.01 15.02
N GLU A 39 1.37 4.24 14.50
CA GLU A 39 0.21 4.90 13.88
C GLU A 39 -0.23 4.19 12.60
N GLN A 40 0.72 3.74 11.78
CA GLN A 40 0.43 2.96 10.57
C GLN A 40 -0.28 1.64 10.91
N VAL A 41 0.23 0.90 11.90
CA VAL A 41 -0.36 -0.38 12.33
C VAL A 41 -1.77 -0.17 12.86
N GLU A 42 -1.96 0.81 13.75
CA GLU A 42 -3.28 1.11 14.31
C GLU A 42 -4.29 1.51 13.23
N LYS A 43 -3.86 2.32 12.24
CA LYS A 43 -4.70 2.73 11.11
C LYS A 43 -5.13 1.54 10.27
N ILE A 44 -4.22 0.62 9.96
CA ILE A 44 -4.53 -0.60 9.21
C ILE A 44 -5.49 -1.50 10.01
N TYR A 45 -5.21 -1.70 11.31
CA TYR A 45 -6.02 -2.56 12.19
C TYR A 45 -7.48 -2.09 12.26
N ARG A 46 -7.71 -0.79 12.49
CA ARG A 46 -9.08 -0.25 12.55
C ARG A 46 -9.82 -0.40 11.23
N LEU A 47 -9.18 -0.09 10.11
CA LEU A 47 -9.80 -0.25 8.79
C LEU A 47 -10.18 -1.70 8.52
N ALA A 48 -9.27 -2.63 8.82
CA ALA A 48 -9.55 -4.05 8.64
C ALA A 48 -10.72 -4.52 9.52
N ARG A 49 -10.72 -4.13 10.80
CA ARG A 49 -11.79 -4.46 11.74
C ARG A 49 -13.15 -3.94 11.28
N ASP A 50 -13.24 -2.67 10.91
CA ASP A 50 -14.46 -2.05 10.40
C ASP A 50 -15.00 -2.78 9.16
N ILE A 51 -14.13 -3.19 8.23
CA ILE A 51 -14.53 -3.89 7.01
C ILE A 51 -15.05 -5.29 7.34
N ILE A 52 -14.41 -6.00 8.27
CA ILE A 52 -14.83 -7.33 8.70
C ILE A 52 -16.19 -7.25 9.40
N GLU A 53 -16.34 -6.36 10.38
CA GLU A 53 -17.58 -6.22 11.16
C GLU A 53 -18.78 -5.71 10.34
N ARG A 54 -18.56 -5.02 9.21
CA ARG A 54 -19.63 -4.57 8.29
C ARG A 54 -20.03 -5.61 7.25
N LYS A 55 -19.21 -6.64 7.06
CA LYS A 55 -19.46 -7.70 6.06
C LYS A 55 -20.21 -8.91 6.65
N ASP A 56 -20.40 -8.93 7.97
CA ASP A 56 -21.38 -9.76 8.68
C ASP A 56 -22.75 -9.07 8.74
#